data_AF-A0A6N9QHL6-F1
#
_entry.id   AF-A0A6N9QHL6-F1
#
_cell.length_a   1.000
_cell.length_b   1.000
_cell.length_c   1.000
_cell.angle_alpha   90.00
_cell.angle_beta   90.00
_cell.angle_gamma   90.00
#
_symmetry.space_group_name_H-M   'P 1'
#
loop_
_entity.id
_entity.type
_entity.pdbx_description
1 polymer ?
#
loop_
_entity_poly.entity_id
_entity_poly.type
_entity_poly.pdbx_seq_one_letter_code
_entity_poly.pdbx_strand_id
1 'polypeptide(L)'
;MKLGTIGKLSTLELGGCPGLKTLDLRKQTKLMELIVSGAPICELDLKKQGELRRIEISGTKLKRLDLTGTKLTKEALLNYKGHCCVDDKNIEIVFANGEKMISPVDSYDWKRNSR
;
A
#
# COMPACT_ATOMS: atom_id res chain seq x y z
N MET A 1 -3.38 8.35 -12.93
CA MET A 1 -4.60 7.66 -13.43
C MET A 1 -5.78 8.05 -12.56
N LYS A 2 -6.92 8.45 -13.17
CA LYS A 2 -8.17 8.71 -12.45
C LYS A 2 -9.11 7.52 -12.67
N LEU A 3 -9.50 6.84 -11.60
CA LEU A 3 -10.40 5.69 -11.65
C LEU A 3 -11.86 6.06 -11.34
N GLY A 4 -12.18 7.36 -11.21
CA GLY A 4 -13.48 7.83 -10.72
C GLY A 4 -14.68 7.58 -11.65
N THR A 5 -14.46 7.00 -12.83
CA THR A 5 -15.49 6.51 -13.77
C THR A 5 -15.66 4.99 -13.73
N ILE A 6 -14.74 4.28 -13.08
CA ILE A 6 -14.81 2.84 -12.89
C ILE A 6 -15.70 2.56 -11.68
N GLY A 7 -16.48 1.48 -11.74
CA GLY A 7 -17.29 1.02 -10.62
C GLY A 7 -16.46 0.74 -9.36
N LYS A 8 -17.13 0.34 -8.28
CA LYS A 8 -16.46 0.04 -7.00
C LYS A 8 -15.54 -1.17 -7.20
N LEU A 9 -14.24 -0.93 -7.18
CA LEU A 9 -13.21 -1.97 -7.23
C LEU A 9 -13.04 -2.62 -5.85
N SER A 10 -12.87 -3.94 -5.84
CA SER A 10 -12.44 -4.71 -4.67
C SER A 10 -10.91 -4.90 -4.65
N THR A 11 -10.31 -5.04 -5.83
CA THR A 11 -8.87 -5.24 -6.03
C THR A 11 -8.37 -4.30 -7.12
N LEU A 12 -7.19 -3.71 -6.93
CA LEU A 12 -6.49 -2.93 -7.94
C LEU A 12 -5.03 -3.35 -7.97
N GLU A 13 -4.57 -3.78 -9.15
CA GLU A 13 -3.17 -4.12 -9.39
C GLU A 13 -2.61 -3.24 -10.51
N LEU A 14 -1.50 -2.58 -10.22
CA LEU A 14 -0.80 -1.69 -11.14
C LEU A 14 0.68 -2.07 -11.15
N GLY A 15 1.09 -2.88 -12.12
CA GLY A 15 2.47 -3.32 -12.28
C GLY A 15 3.15 -2.69 -13.50
N GLY A 16 4.43 -2.36 -13.37
CA GLY A 16 5.29 -1.94 -14.49
C GLY A 16 4.79 -0.68 -15.19
N CYS A 17 4.37 0.32 -14.42
CA CYS A 17 3.80 1.56 -14.94
C CYS A 17 4.77 2.75 -14.79
N PRO A 18 5.83 2.87 -15.60
CA PRO A 18 6.88 3.88 -15.43
C PRO A 18 6.39 5.32 -15.66
N GLY A 19 5.23 5.51 -16.32
CA GLY A 19 4.62 6.83 -16.51
C GLY A 19 3.64 7.25 -15.40
N LEU A 20 3.32 6.35 -14.47
CA LEU A 20 2.29 6.59 -13.47
C LEU A 20 2.85 7.38 -12.28
N LYS A 21 2.67 8.70 -12.32
CA LYS A 21 3.10 9.63 -11.25
C LYS A 21 2.07 9.82 -10.15
N THR A 22 0.78 9.67 -10.47
CA THR A 22 -0.33 9.91 -9.54
C THR A 22 -1.42 8.86 -9.71
N LEU A 23 -2.09 8.50 -8.61
CA LEU A 23 -3.18 7.55 -8.58
C LEU A 23 -4.33 8.11 -7.73
N ASP A 24 -5.52 8.27 -8.33
CA ASP A 24 -6.70 8.80 -7.62
C ASP A 24 -7.67 7.66 -7.26
N LEU A 25 -7.67 7.29 -5.97
CA LEU A 25 -8.50 6.23 -5.39
C LEU A 25 -9.74 6.74 -4.63
N ARG A 26 -10.04 8.04 -4.67
CA ARG A 26 -11.00 8.65 -3.72
C ARG A 26 -12.42 8.09 -3.78
N LYS A 27 -12.85 7.54 -4.93
CA LYS A 27 -14.18 6.92 -5.09
C LYS A 27 -14.18 5.41 -4.80
N GLN A 28 -13.00 4.80 -4.62
CA GLN A 28 -12.84 3.35 -4.47
C GLN A 28 -12.87 3.00 -2.99
N THR A 29 -13.98 3.34 -2.33
CA THR A 29 -14.15 3.19 -0.87
C THR A 29 -14.34 1.73 -0.42
N LYS A 30 -14.61 0.83 -1.37
CA LYS A 30 -14.71 -0.62 -1.15
C LYS A 30 -13.43 -1.39 -1.51
N LEU A 31 -12.35 -0.69 -1.84
CA LEU A 31 -11.09 -1.33 -2.20
C LEU A 31 -10.56 -2.11 -0.99
N MET A 32 -10.33 -3.40 -1.19
CA MET A 32 -9.81 -4.33 -0.19
C MET A 32 -8.34 -4.64 -0.41
N GLU A 33 -7.89 -4.65 -1.66
CA GLU A 33 -6.51 -4.97 -2.02
C GLU A 33 -5.94 -3.95 -3.01
N LEU A 34 -4.74 -3.45 -2.70
CA LEU A 34 -3.98 -2.54 -3.56
C LEU A 34 -2.56 -3.06 -3.76
N ILE A 35 -2.20 -3.34 -5.01
CA ILE A 35 -0.86 -3.74 -5.41
C ILE A 35 -0.33 -2.71 -6.41
N VAL A 36 0.79 -2.07 -6.09
CA VAL A 36 1.46 -1.11 -6.97
C VAL A 36 2.94 -1.47 -7.07
N SER A 37 3.40 -1.84 -8.25
CA SER A 37 4.80 -2.20 -8.48
C SER A 37 5.39 -1.46 -9.69
N GLY A 38 6.61 -0.93 -9.54
CA GLY A 38 7.34 -0.29 -10.64
C GLY A 38 6.65 0.95 -11.20
N ALA A 39 6.06 1.77 -10.33
CA ALA A 39 5.40 3.02 -10.69
C ALA A 39 6.03 4.18 -9.89
N PRO A 40 6.55 5.25 -10.53
CA PRO A 40 7.26 6.32 -9.84
C PRO A 40 6.31 7.31 -9.15
N ILE A 41 5.36 6.79 -8.37
CA ILE A 41 4.41 7.54 -7.57
C ILE A 41 5.16 8.13 -6.37
N CYS A 42 5.00 9.44 -6.15
CA CYS A 42 5.61 10.17 -5.04
C CYS A 42 4.65 10.37 -3.86
N GLU A 43 3.33 10.28 -4.10
CA GLU A 43 2.29 10.48 -3.10
C GLU A 43 1.12 9.51 -3.36
N LEU A 44 0.58 8.94 -2.28
CA LEU A 44 -0.58 8.05 -2.33
C LEU A 44 -1.51 8.37 -1.15
N ASP A 45 -2.72 8.83 -1.45
CA ASP A 45 -3.76 9.11 -0.45
C ASP A 45 -4.70 7.90 -0.32
N LEU A 46 -4.70 7.29 0.87
CA LEU A 46 -5.52 6.12 1.22
C LEU A 46 -6.59 6.43 2.26
N LYS A 47 -6.84 7.70 2.59
CA LYS A 47 -7.74 8.09 3.69
C LYS A 47 -9.17 7.61 3.55
N LYS A 48 -9.61 7.27 2.33
CA LYS A 48 -10.96 6.78 2.04
C LYS A 48 -11.05 5.27 1.82
N GLN A 49 -9.93 4.56 1.94
CA GLN A 49 -9.81 3.13 1.73
C GLN A 49 -9.97 2.37 3.05
N GLY A 50 -11.05 2.64 3.79
CA GLY A 50 -11.30 2.05 5.12
C GLY A 50 -11.52 0.53 5.11
N GLU A 51 -11.82 -0.06 3.94
CA GLU A 51 -11.95 -1.51 3.78
C GLU A 51 -10.66 -2.19 3.30
N LEU A 52 -9.55 -1.44 3.15
CA LEU A 52 -8.28 -1.99 2.71
C LEU A 52 -7.70 -2.95 3.75
N ARG A 53 -7.40 -4.17 3.31
CA ARG A 53 -6.89 -5.28 4.13
C ARG A 53 -5.56 -5.84 3.63
N ARG A 54 -5.19 -5.55 2.38
CA ARG A 54 -3.89 -5.90 1.81
C ARG A 54 -3.31 -4.73 1.03
N ILE A 55 -2.01 -4.52 1.21
CA ILE A 55 -1.26 -3.54 0.45
C ILE A 55 0.13 -4.09 0.10
N GLU A 56 0.49 -3.98 -1.18
CA GLU A 56 1.83 -4.26 -1.67
C GLU A 56 2.29 -3.06 -2.48
N ILE A 57 3.41 -2.47 -2.08
CA ILE A 57 3.98 -1.31 -2.76
C ILE A 57 5.47 -1.55 -2.97
N SER A 58 5.88 -1.54 -4.23
CA SER A 58 7.28 -1.76 -4.60
C SER A 58 7.75 -0.90 -5.76
N GLY A 59 9.03 -0.54 -5.72
CA GLY A 59 9.65 0.26 -6.78
C GLY A 59 8.90 1.57 -7.05
N THR A 60 8.47 2.25 -5.99
CA THR A 60 7.87 3.58 -6.03
C THR A 60 8.86 4.67 -5.66
N LYS A 61 8.40 5.91 -5.56
CA LYS A 61 9.19 7.07 -5.08
C LYS A 61 8.55 7.70 -3.85
N LEU A 62 7.68 6.97 -3.17
CA LEU A 62 7.05 7.40 -1.93
C LEU A 62 8.14 7.67 -0.90
N LYS A 63 7.96 8.75 -0.13
CA LYS A 63 8.78 9.02 1.07
C LYS A 63 8.02 8.72 2.36
N ARG A 64 6.69 8.74 2.27
CA ARG A 64 5.78 8.44 3.36
C ARG A 64 4.57 7.71 2.82
N LEU A 65 4.12 6.71 3.58
CA LEU A 65 2.88 5.98 3.36
C LEU A 65 2.03 6.10 4.62
N ASP A 66 0.89 6.76 4.51
CA ASP A 66 -0.03 6.99 5.62
C ASP A 66 -1.24 6.04 5.52
N LEU A 67 -1.32 5.09 6.44
CA LEU A 67 -2.36 4.05 6.51
C LEU A 67 -3.39 4.35 7.61
N THR A 68 -3.36 5.53 8.22
CA THR A 68 -4.28 5.91 9.33
C THR A 68 -5.76 5.88 8.94
N GLY A 69 -6.08 6.01 7.65
CA GLY A 69 -7.45 5.87 7.13
C GLY A 69 -7.86 4.45 6.73
N THR A 70 -7.04 3.45 7.05
CA THR A 70 -7.26 2.02 6.71
C THR A 70 -7.39 1.17 7.98
N LYS A 71 -7.50 -0.15 7.84
CA LYS A 71 -7.47 -1.11 8.96
C LYS A 71 -6.11 -1.81 9.11
N LEU A 72 -5.08 -1.33 8.41
CA LEU A 72 -3.77 -1.96 8.34
C LEU A 72 -2.89 -1.54 9.53
N THR A 73 -2.79 -2.41 10.53
CA THR A 73 -1.77 -2.32 11.59
C THR A 73 -0.55 -3.17 11.24
N LYS A 74 0.57 -2.92 11.92
CA LYS A 74 1.77 -3.74 11.77
C LYS A 74 1.47 -5.23 11.98
N GLU A 75 0.72 -5.57 13.03
CA GLU A 75 0.31 -6.94 13.35
C GLU A 75 -0.62 -7.53 12.29
N ALA A 76 -1.55 -6.72 11.76
CA ALA A 76 -2.46 -7.16 10.71
C ALA A 76 -1.69 -7.57 9.45
N LEU A 77 -0.67 -6.80 9.08
CA LEU A 77 0.22 -7.18 7.98
C LEU A 77 0.96 -8.47 8.34
N LEU A 78 1.55 -8.57 9.53
CA LEU A 78 2.35 -9.75 9.96
C LEU A 78 1.54 -11.06 9.98
N ASN A 79 0.26 -10.98 10.34
CA ASN A 79 -0.62 -12.14 10.42
C ASN A 79 -1.29 -12.48 9.08
N TYR A 80 -1.25 -11.58 8.09
CA TYR A 80 -1.83 -11.85 6.78
C TYR A 80 -0.90 -12.81 6.02
N LYS A 81 -1.38 -14.03 5.77
CA LYS A 81 -0.67 -15.04 4.95
C LYS A 81 -0.47 -14.60 3.49
N GLY A 82 -1.06 -13.47 3.10
CA GLY A 82 -0.79 -12.78 1.85
C GLY A 82 0.28 -11.71 2.06
N HIS A 83 1.36 -11.83 1.31
CA HIS A 83 2.44 -10.86 1.18
C HIS A 83 1.91 -9.42 1.34
N CYS A 84 2.30 -8.75 2.42
CA CYS A 84 2.21 -7.30 2.50
C CYS A 84 3.65 -6.83 2.52
N CYS A 85 4.16 -6.45 1.35
CA CYS A 85 5.53 -5.99 1.21
C CYS A 85 5.53 -4.50 0.84
N VAL A 86 6.26 -3.72 1.62
CA VAL A 86 6.78 -2.42 1.20
C VAL A 86 8.28 -2.60 1.10
N ASP A 87 8.81 -2.71 -0.11
CA ASP A 87 10.24 -2.96 -0.35
C ASP A 87 11.04 -1.70 -0.70
N ASP A 88 10.33 -0.59 -0.89
CA ASP A 88 10.91 0.72 -1.12
C ASP A 88 11.71 1.18 0.10
N LYS A 89 12.92 1.66 -0.15
CA LYS A 89 13.86 2.05 0.91
C LYS A 89 13.58 3.44 1.44
N ASN A 90 13.76 3.64 2.75
CA ASN A 90 13.61 4.88 3.50
C ASN A 90 12.21 5.52 3.45
N ILE A 91 11.16 4.69 3.40
CA ILE A 91 9.78 5.18 3.50
C ILE A 91 9.33 5.21 4.96
N GLU A 92 8.82 6.35 5.44
CA GLU A 92 8.06 6.41 6.70
C GLU A 92 6.67 5.80 6.50
N ILE A 93 6.36 4.70 7.17
CA ILE A 93 5.03 4.10 7.20
C ILE A 93 4.37 4.50 8.52
N VAL A 94 3.15 5.04 8.44
CA VAL A 94 2.30 5.32 9.60
C VAL A 94 1.09 4.38 9.53
N PHE A 95 0.98 3.45 10.47
CA PHE A 95 -0.06 2.43 10.51
C PHE A 95 -1.42 2.97 10.99
N ALA A 96 -2.47 2.16 10.84
CA ALA A 96 -3.83 2.48 11.27
C ALA A 96 -3.95 2.85 12.76
N ASN A 97 -3.13 2.22 13.61
CA ASN A 97 -3.05 2.50 15.04
C ASN A 97 -2.14 3.70 15.39
N GLY A 98 -1.58 4.39 14.39
CA GLY A 98 -0.67 5.51 14.56
C GLY A 98 0.79 5.12 14.80
N GLU A 99 1.11 3.82 14.88
CA GLU A 99 2.48 3.35 14.96
C GLU A 99 3.26 3.77 13.71
N LYS A 100 4.56 3.99 13.90
CA LYS A 100 5.44 4.43 12.82
C LYS A 100 6.59 3.48 12.62
N MET A 101 6.98 3.31 11.36
CA MET A 101 8.15 2.53 10.97
C MET A 101 8.85 3.16 9.78
N ILE A 102 10.12 2.83 9.59
CA ILE A 102 10.88 3.20 8.40
C ILE A 102 11.18 1.91 7.61
N SER A 103 10.96 1.94 6.30
CA SER A 103 11.24 0.84 5.37
C SER A 103 12.70 0.88 4.88
N PRO A 104 13.35 -0.23 4.47
CA PRO A 104 12.86 -1.59 4.58
C PRO A 104 12.73 -1.94 6.06
N VAL A 105 11.63 -2.63 6.40
CA VAL A 105 11.36 -3.13 7.75
C VAL A 105 12.66 -3.68 8.32
N ASP A 106 13.27 -3.00 9.30
CA ASP A 106 14.60 -3.34 9.82
C ASP A 106 14.69 -4.87 10.03
N SER A 107 15.47 -5.54 9.16
CA SER A 107 15.79 -6.97 9.16
C SER A 107 14.66 -8.03 9.03
N TYR A 108 13.39 -7.69 8.82
CA TYR A 108 12.35 -8.74 8.70
C TYR A 108 12.11 -9.15 7.24
N ASP A 109 12.71 -10.27 6.85
CA ASP A 109 12.50 -10.91 5.54
C ASP A 109 11.08 -11.49 5.46
N TRP A 110 10.13 -10.71 4.93
CA TRP A 110 8.74 -11.12 4.72
C TRP A 110 8.57 -12.32 3.77
N LYS A 111 9.63 -12.71 3.05
CA LYS A 111 9.64 -13.93 2.22
C LYS A 111 9.97 -15.19 3.03
N ARG A 112 10.49 -15.07 4.25
CA ARG A 112 11.01 -16.19 5.04
C ARG A 112 10.02 -16.83 5.99
N ASN A 113 8.92 -16.15 6.32
CA ASN A 113 7.86 -16.64 7.20
C ASN A 113 6.66 -17.28 6.45
N SER A 114 6.76 -17.50 5.14
CA SER A 114 5.76 -18.24 4.36
C SER A 114 6.00 -19.75 4.35
N ARG A 115 6.46 -20.34 5.46
CA ARG A 115 6.48 -21.80 5.63
C ARG A 115 5.23 -22.26 6.36
#